data_AF-A0A7S2AZX0-F1
#
_entry.id   AF-A0A7S2AZX0-F1
#
_cell.length_a   1.000
_cell.length_b   1.000
_cell.length_c   1.000
_cell.angle_alpha   90.00
_cell.angle_beta   90.00
_cell.angle_gamma   90.00
#
_symmetry.space_group_name_H-M   'P 1'
#
loop_
_entity.id
_entity.type
_entity.pdbx_description
1 polymer ?
#
loop_
_entity_poly.entity_id
_entity_poly.type
_entity_poly.pdbx_seq_one_letter_code
_entity_poly.pdbx_strand_id
1 'polypeptide(L)'
;LATLRFKHRPLLASIAAPSIARCHEAGAQELANTSWSFSTLPFTHRPLREAISSAALRRICADFGAQELANTAWAFSTLEDLDLPILEAIAEAALARLGAFGPQGLSNTAWSFATLSV
;
A
#
# COMPACT_ATOMS: atom_id res chain seq x y z
N LEU A 1 4.35 0.24 -13.91
CA LEU A 1 3.32 0.75 -14.85
C LEU A 1 2.61 2.04 -14.39
N ALA A 2 2.86 2.63 -13.20
CA ALA A 2 2.13 3.85 -12.78
C ALA A 2 2.83 5.20 -13.06
N THR A 3 3.90 5.23 -13.86
CA THR A 3 4.61 6.49 -14.18
C THR A 3 3.99 7.28 -15.35
N LEU A 4 2.93 6.77 -15.98
CA LEU A 4 2.18 7.47 -17.04
C LEU A 4 0.93 8.10 -16.42
N ARG A 5 0.84 9.44 -16.41
CA ARG A 5 -0.31 10.21 -15.91
C ARG A 5 -1.55 10.13 -16.83
N PHE A 6 -1.79 8.98 -17.46
CA PHE A 6 -2.99 8.76 -18.28
C PHE A 6 -4.14 8.26 -17.39
N LYS A 7 -5.19 9.07 -17.25
CA LYS A 7 -6.30 8.83 -16.31
C LYS A 7 -7.53 8.30 -17.03
N HIS A 8 -7.55 7.02 -17.40
CA HIS A 8 -8.76 6.39 -17.95
C HIS A 8 -9.67 5.88 -16.83
N ARG A 9 -10.43 6.79 -16.20
CA ARG A 9 -11.27 6.48 -15.02
C ARG A 9 -12.18 5.27 -15.20
N PRO A 10 -12.89 5.08 -16.34
CA PRO A 10 -13.71 3.88 -16.55
C PRO A 10 -12.90 2.58 -16.51
N LEU A 11 -11.68 2.59 -17.05
CA LEU A 11 -10.82 1.41 -17.08
C LEU A 11 -10.35 1.06 -15.66
N LEU A 12 -9.93 2.07 -14.90
CA LEU A 12 -9.51 1.90 -13.51
C LEU A 12 -10.65 1.37 -12.63
N ALA A 13 -11.88 1.87 -12.82
CA ALA A 13 -13.06 1.35 -12.15
C ALA A 13 -13.36 -0.10 -12.56
N SER A 14 -13.26 -0.43 -13.86
CA SER A 14 -13.44 -1.80 -14.34
C SER A 14 -12.36 -2.78 -13.86
N ILE A 15 -11.15 -2.30 -13.55
CA ILE A 15 -10.07 -3.11 -12.97
C ILE A 15 -10.27 -3.26 -11.44
N ALA A 16 -10.81 -2.24 -10.76
CA ALA A 16 -10.97 -2.27 -9.31
C ALA A 16 -11.84 -3.45 -8.83
N ALA A 17 -12.95 -3.73 -9.50
CA ALA A 17 -13.84 -4.84 -9.14
C ALA A 17 -13.16 -6.23 -9.18
N PRO A 18 -12.52 -6.66 -10.29
CA PRO A 18 -11.79 -7.93 -10.31
C PRO A 18 -10.56 -7.91 -9.40
N SER A 19 -9.89 -6.77 -9.20
CA SER A 19 -8.80 -6.65 -8.22
C SER A 19 -9.28 -6.93 -6.79
N ILE A 20 -10.45 -6.41 -6.38
CA ILE A 20 -11.06 -6.71 -5.07
C ILE A 20 -11.24 -8.21 -4.89
N ALA A 21 -11.85 -8.87 -5.88
CA ALA A 21 -12.13 -10.31 -5.83
C ALA A 21 -10.86 -11.15 -5.65
N ARG A 22 -9.73 -10.68 -6.19
CA ARG A 22 -8.46 -11.42 -6.24
C ARG A 22 -7.42 -10.94 -5.24
N CYS A 23 -7.71 -9.94 -4.40
CA CYS A 23 -6.77 -9.45 -3.38
C CYS A 23 -6.28 -10.57 -2.44
N HIS A 24 -7.11 -11.59 -2.20
CA HIS A 24 -6.73 -12.73 -1.36
C HIS A 24 -5.69 -13.68 -2.01
N GLU A 25 -5.58 -13.67 -3.34
CA GLU A 25 -4.58 -14.45 -4.11
C GLU A 25 -3.26 -13.69 -4.27
N ALA A 26 -3.29 -12.37 -4.10
CA ALA A 26 -2.14 -11.49 -4.33
C ALA A 26 -1.06 -11.67 -3.25
N GLY A 27 0.21 -11.71 -3.69
CA GLY A 27 1.37 -11.66 -2.82
C GLY A 27 1.68 -10.24 -2.35
N ALA A 28 2.71 -10.11 -1.50
CA ALA A 28 3.11 -8.83 -0.92
C ALA A 28 3.45 -7.77 -1.98
N GLN A 29 4.19 -8.17 -3.02
CA GLN A 29 4.59 -7.28 -4.09
C GLN A 29 3.39 -6.81 -4.93
N GLU A 30 2.45 -7.71 -5.26
CA GLU A 30 1.24 -7.34 -6.01
C GLU A 30 0.33 -6.40 -5.21
N LEU A 31 0.16 -6.66 -3.90
CA LEU A 31 -0.62 -5.80 -3.00
C LEU A 31 0.00 -4.40 -2.89
N ALA A 32 1.31 -4.32 -2.65
CA ALA A 32 2.03 -3.05 -2.54
C ALA A 32 1.98 -2.26 -3.85
N ASN A 33 2.21 -2.93 -5.00
CA ASN A 33 2.18 -2.28 -6.31
C ASN A 33 0.78 -1.81 -6.69
N THR A 34 -0.26 -2.57 -6.36
CA THR A 34 -1.65 -2.18 -6.62
C THR A 34 -2.02 -0.97 -5.76
N SER A 35 -1.71 -1.03 -4.46
CA SER A 35 -1.92 0.10 -3.54
C SER A 35 -1.23 1.37 -4.05
N TRP A 36 0.07 1.25 -4.36
CA TRP A 36 0.86 2.35 -4.90
C TRP A 36 0.26 2.91 -6.21
N SER A 37 -0.07 2.04 -7.16
CA SER A 37 -0.61 2.47 -8.46
C SER A 37 -1.91 3.25 -8.31
N PHE A 38 -2.82 2.81 -7.44
CA PHE A 38 -4.08 3.51 -7.20
C PHE A 38 -3.91 4.80 -6.38
N SER A 39 -2.90 4.88 -5.50
CA SER A 39 -2.60 6.09 -4.72
C SER A 39 -2.06 7.25 -5.56
N THR A 40 -1.36 6.96 -6.67
CA THR A 40 -0.83 8.01 -7.58
C THR A 40 -1.90 8.71 -8.43
N LEU A 41 -3.16 8.26 -8.34
CA LEU A 41 -4.27 8.75 -9.14
C LEU A 41 -5.24 9.55 -8.25
N PRO A 42 -5.85 10.65 -8.74
CA PRO A 42 -6.95 11.34 -8.04
C PRO A 42 -8.25 10.53 -8.19
N PHE A 43 -8.19 9.26 -7.80
CA PHE A 43 -9.25 8.28 -7.89
C PHE A 43 -9.24 7.44 -6.60
N THR A 44 -10.10 7.82 -5.67
CA THR A 44 -10.28 7.10 -4.42
C THR A 44 -11.31 5.98 -4.62
N HIS A 45 -10.88 4.73 -4.49
CA HIS A 45 -11.77 3.56 -4.54
C HIS A 45 -11.76 2.82 -3.20
N ARG A 46 -12.54 3.33 -2.25
CA ARG A 46 -12.59 2.83 -0.87
C ARG A 46 -12.73 1.29 -0.76
N PRO A 47 -13.63 0.61 -1.51
CA PRO A 47 -13.74 -0.85 -1.42
C PRO A 47 -12.47 -1.60 -1.85
N LEU A 48 -11.71 -1.06 -2.81
CA LEU A 48 -10.47 -1.70 -3.26
C LEU A 48 -9.39 -1.54 -2.20
N ARG A 49 -9.33 -0.37 -1.58
CA ARG A 49 -8.39 -0.07 -0.51
C ARG A 49 -8.64 -0.92 0.74
N GLU A 50 -9.89 -1.06 1.16
CA GLU A 50 -10.29 -1.94 2.27
C GLU A 50 -9.94 -3.40 1.96
N ALA A 51 -10.15 -3.85 0.71
CA ALA A 51 -9.75 -5.20 0.29
C ALA A 51 -8.23 -5.41 0.33
N ILE A 52 -7.45 -4.41 -0.12
CA ILE A 52 -5.98 -4.44 -0.06
C ILE A 52 -5.51 -4.44 1.39
N SER A 53 -6.05 -3.57 2.25
CA SER A 53 -5.72 -3.50 3.68
C SER A 53 -5.97 -4.85 4.36
N SER A 54 -7.17 -5.41 4.17
CA SER A 54 -7.54 -6.72 4.73
C SER A 54 -6.62 -7.85 4.24
N ALA A 55 -6.24 -7.84 2.96
CA ALA A 55 -5.33 -8.85 2.41
C ALA A 55 -3.89 -8.67 2.90
N ALA A 56 -3.41 -7.44 3.00
CA ALA A 56 -2.08 -7.10 3.49
C ALA A 56 -1.93 -7.46 4.98
N LEU A 57 -2.93 -7.15 5.82
CA LEU A 57 -2.94 -7.51 7.25
C LEU A 57 -2.69 -9.00 7.50
N ARG A 58 -3.25 -9.88 6.65
CA ARG A 58 -3.06 -11.34 6.78
C ARG A 58 -1.66 -11.81 6.43
N ARG A 59 -0.87 -11.00 5.73
CA ARG A 59 0.40 -11.38 5.12
C ARG A 59 1.60 -10.57 5.58
N ILE A 60 1.38 -9.40 6.18
CA ILE A 60 2.42 -8.42 6.47
C ILE A 60 3.55 -8.97 7.32
N CYS A 61 3.23 -9.84 8.27
CA CYS A 61 4.24 -10.46 9.13
C CYS A 61 5.06 -11.56 8.43
N ALA A 62 4.53 -12.22 7.40
CA ALA A 62 5.14 -13.39 6.76
C ALA A 62 5.79 -13.06 5.42
N ASP A 63 5.11 -12.24 4.60
CA ASP A 63 5.41 -12.12 3.17
C ASP A 63 6.02 -10.76 2.81
N PHE A 64 5.84 -9.72 3.63
CA PHE A 64 6.28 -8.36 3.29
C PHE A 64 7.75 -8.14 3.62
N GLY A 65 8.51 -7.74 2.60
CA GLY A 65 9.87 -7.22 2.72
C GLY A 65 9.89 -5.72 2.97
N ALA A 66 11.10 -5.17 3.16
CA ALA A 66 11.29 -3.74 3.45
C ALA A 66 10.70 -2.82 2.36
N GLN A 67 10.80 -3.23 1.09
CA GLN A 67 10.26 -2.46 -0.03
C GLN A 67 8.73 -2.46 -0.04
N GLU A 68 8.10 -3.61 0.19
CA GLU A 68 6.65 -3.74 0.23
C GLU A 68 6.05 -2.95 1.38
N LEU A 69 6.69 -2.99 2.56
CA LEU A 69 6.32 -2.19 3.72
C LEU A 69 6.37 -0.69 3.42
N ALA A 70 7.49 -0.20 2.88
CA ALA A 70 7.65 1.21 2.54
C ALA A 70 6.65 1.68 1.47
N ASN A 71 6.44 0.87 0.43
CA ASN A 71 5.49 1.20 -0.64
C ASN A 71 4.04 1.23 -0.16
N THR A 72 3.69 0.30 0.74
CA THR A 72 2.34 0.26 1.31
C THR A 72 2.12 1.46 2.24
N ALA A 73 3.07 1.77 3.13
CA ALA A 73 3.00 2.96 3.98
C ALA A 73 2.80 4.25 3.14
N TRP A 74 3.57 4.38 2.06
CA TRP A 74 3.49 5.52 1.16
C TRP A 74 2.15 5.61 0.43
N ALA A 75 1.61 4.48 -0.02
CA ALA A 75 0.32 4.45 -0.71
C ALA A 75 -0.85 4.87 0.21
N PHE A 76 -0.82 4.47 1.48
CA PHE A 76 -1.84 4.88 2.45
C PHE A 76 -1.69 6.36 2.86
N SER A 77 -0.46 6.87 3.01
CA SER A 77 -0.23 8.28 3.35
C SER A 77 -0.60 9.25 2.24
N THR A 78 -0.31 8.90 0.97
CA THR A 78 -0.67 9.72 -0.19
C THR A 78 -2.16 9.82 -0.46
N LEU A 79 -2.94 8.85 0.04
CA LEU A 79 -4.40 8.87 0.00
C LEU A 79 -5.03 9.55 1.24
N GLU A 80 -4.21 10.11 2.14
CA GLU A 80 -4.63 10.64 3.44
C GLU A 80 -5.50 9.63 4.22
N ASP A 81 -5.19 8.33 4.08
CA ASP A 81 -6.00 7.26 4.65
C ASP A 81 -5.44 6.75 5.97
N LEU A 82 -6.13 7.09 7.05
CA LEU A 82 -5.78 6.70 8.41
C LEU A 82 -6.35 5.32 8.78
N ASP A 83 -5.95 4.29 8.03
CA ASP A 83 -6.26 2.89 8.36
C ASP A 83 -5.29 2.39 9.44
N LEU A 84 -5.61 2.67 10.70
CA LEU A 84 -4.73 2.40 11.85
C LEU A 84 -4.26 0.94 11.94
N PRO A 85 -5.13 -0.08 11.79
CA PRO A 85 -4.69 -1.48 11.86
C PRO A 85 -3.54 -1.82 10.90
N ILE A 86 -3.61 -1.41 9.63
CA ILE A 86 -2.54 -1.71 8.68
C ILE A 86 -1.29 -0.85 8.95
N LEU A 87 -1.45 0.40 9.39
CA LEU A 87 -0.33 1.28 9.73
C LEU A 87 0.44 0.75 10.95
N GLU A 88 -0.25 0.31 11.99
CA GLU A 88 0.35 -0.33 13.17
C GLU A 88 1.11 -1.61 12.76
N ALA A 89 0.48 -2.47 11.95
CA ALA A 89 1.12 -3.69 11.50
C ALA A 89 2.35 -3.42 10.60
N ILE A 90 2.31 -2.36 9.78
CA ILE A 90 3.47 -1.89 9.01
C ILE A 90 4.58 -1.43 9.97
N ALA A 91 4.25 -0.65 11.00
CA ALA A 91 5.23 -0.15 11.96
C ALA A 91 5.94 -1.29 12.69
N GLU A 92 5.17 -2.25 13.23
CA GLU A 92 5.72 -3.43 13.90
C GLU A 92 6.61 -4.25 12.97
N ALA A 93 6.12 -4.53 11.75
CA ALA A 93 6.88 -5.30 10.77
C ALA A 93 8.15 -4.59 10.31
N ALA A 94 8.13 -3.26 10.19
CA ALA A 94 9.26 -2.43 9.83
C ALA A 94 10.31 -2.39 10.94
N LEU A 95 9.87 -2.21 12.20
CA LEU A 95 10.75 -2.25 13.38
C LEU A 95 11.53 -3.57 13.47
N ALA A 96 10.84 -4.70 13.23
CA ALA A 96 11.47 -6.03 13.23
C ALA A 96 12.48 -6.24 12.08
N ARG A 97 12.45 -5.39 11.04
CA ARG A 97 13.22 -5.55 9.78
C ARG A 97 14.07 -4.34 9.44
N LEU A 98 14.30 -3.41 10.37
CA LEU A 98 15.00 -2.14 10.10
C LEU A 98 16.32 -2.32 9.33
N GLY A 99 17.10 -3.35 9.66
CA GLY A 99 18.37 -3.64 8.98
C GLY A 99 18.26 -4.06 7.51
N ALA A 100 17.06 -4.43 7.04
CA ALA A 100 16.79 -4.78 5.66
C ALA A 100 16.35 -3.57 4.80
N PHE A 101 16.08 -2.42 5.41
CA PHE A 101 15.69 -1.23 4.67
C PHE A 101 16.91 -0.54 4.06
N GLY A 102 16.80 -0.20 2.78
CA GLY A 102 17.68 0.79 2.16
C GLY A 102 17.29 2.23 2.57
N PRO A 103 18.15 3.22 2.29
CA PRO A 103 17.92 4.62 2.65
C PRO A 103 16.58 5.19 2.15
N GLN A 104 16.20 4.84 0.92
CA GLN A 104 14.93 5.26 0.33
C GLN A 104 13.73 4.65 1.08
N GLY A 105 13.81 3.37 1.44
CA GLY A 105 12.75 2.70 2.20
C GLY A 105 12.54 3.35 3.57
N LEU A 106 13.62 3.62 4.30
CA LEU A 106 13.55 4.33 5.59
C LEU A 106 12.92 5.71 5.44
N SER A 107 13.36 6.47 4.44
CA SER A 107 12.85 7.83 4.19
C SER A 107 11.38 7.83 3.83
N ASN A 108 10.93 6.90 2.98
CA ASN A 108 9.54 6.78 2.57
C ASN A 108 8.64 6.36 3.75
N THR A 109 9.09 5.40 4.56
CA THR A 109 8.36 4.99 5.76
C THR A 109 8.22 6.17 6.71
N ALA A 110 9.34 6.82 7.08
CA ALA A 110 9.31 7.97 8.00
C ALA A 110 8.42 9.12 7.51
N TRP A 111 8.52 9.48 6.22
CA TRP A 111 7.67 10.51 5.62
C TRP A 111 6.18 10.13 5.65
N SER A 112 5.86 8.85 5.44
CA SER A 112 4.47 8.38 5.42
C SER A 112 3.80 8.52 6.79
N PHE A 113 4.47 8.08 7.86
CA PHE A 113 3.97 8.21 9.23
C PHE A 113 3.88 9.69 9.64
N ALA A 114 4.89 10.50 9.31
CA ALA A 114 4.84 11.95 9.56
C ALA A 114 3.69 12.66 8.83
N THR A 115 3.39 12.25 7.59
CA THR A 115 2.29 12.83 6.78
C THR A 115 0.93 12.49 7.37
N LEU A 116 0.77 11.26 7.86
CA LEU A 116 -0.47 10.81 8.50
C LEU A 116 -0.62 11.32 9.94
N SER A 117 0.38 12.04 10.48
CA SER A 117 0.41 12.56 11.86
C SER A 117 0.20 11.46 12.92
N VAL A 118 0.77 10.27 12.67
CA VAL A 118 0.72 9.09 13.56
C VAL A 118 2.10 8.66 14.01
#